data_AF-A0A5N8UHX3-F1
#
_entry.id   AF-A0A5N8UHX3-F1
#
_cell.length_a   1.000
_cell.length_b   1.000
_cell.length_c   1.000
_cell.angle_alpha   90.00
_cell.angle_beta   90.00
_cell.angle_gamma   90.00
#
_symmetry.space_group_name_H-M   'P 1'
#
loop_
_entity.id
_entity.type
_entity.pdbx_description
1 polymer ?
#
loop_
_entity_poly.entity_id
_entity_poly.type
_entity_poly.pdbx_seq_one_letter_code
_entity_poly.pdbx_strand_id
1 'polypeptide(L)'
;MTESEFVSTIYNAIKIGDIIHKPRVTSAILDIKENGNIYYRIGEADKKFVSTRELVDVYAVLSTSQLSIKEICNIASASCNSTTIQWLLTHARLAKRNQHGHFSKSWE
;
A
#
# COMPACT_ATOMS: atom_id res chain seq x y z
N MET A 1 -12.64 2.16 12.21
CA MET A 1 -11.15 2.34 12.26
C MET A 1 -10.82 3.79 11.93
N THR A 2 -9.90 4.41 12.66
CA THR A 2 -9.37 5.77 12.41
C THR A 2 -8.20 5.77 11.41
N GLU A 3 -7.83 6.94 10.90
CA GLU A 3 -6.67 7.10 10.01
C GLU A 3 -5.36 6.61 10.65
N SER A 4 -5.13 6.95 11.92
CA SER A 4 -3.91 6.55 12.65
C SER A 4 -3.85 5.03 12.87
N GLU A 5 -4.98 4.40 13.18
CA GLU A 5 -5.08 2.94 13.31
C GLU A 5 -4.86 2.24 11.96
N PHE A 6 -5.39 2.80 10.87
CA PHE A 6 -5.19 2.27 9.52
C PHE A 6 -3.70 2.25 9.16
N VAL A 7 -3.02 3.39 9.33
CA VAL A 7 -1.58 3.51 9.04
C VAL A 7 -0.76 2.59 9.95
N SER A 8 -1.08 2.55 11.25
CA SER A 8 -0.39 1.67 12.21
C SER A 8 -0.58 0.19 11.88
N THR A 9 -1.76 -0.20 11.41
CA THR A 9 -2.04 -1.59 10.98
C THR A 9 -1.17 -1.98 9.80
N ILE A 10 -0.92 -1.08 8.85
CA ILE A 10 0.00 -1.33 7.73
C ILE A 10 1.41 -1.56 8.26
N TYR A 11 1.94 -0.67 9.11
CA TYR A 11 3.30 -0.82 9.64
C TYR A 11 3.48 -2.09 10.46
N ASN A 12 2.48 -2.47 11.26
CA ASN A 12 2.53 -3.70 12.05
C ASN A 12 2.41 -4.97 11.22
N ALA A 13 1.82 -4.89 10.02
CA ALA A 13 1.64 -6.02 9.13
C ALA A 13 2.88 -6.32 8.27
N ILE A 14 3.84 -5.41 8.18
CA ILE A 14 5.01 -5.56 7.31
C ILE A 14 6.32 -5.68 8.10
N LYS A 15 7.31 -6.32 7.48
CA LYS A 15 8.67 -6.46 8.00
C LYS A 15 9.69 -6.24 6.89
N ILE A 16 10.89 -5.80 7.28
CA ILE A 16 12.03 -5.73 6.37
C ILE A 16 12.29 -7.14 5.81
N GLY A 17 12.43 -7.24 4.48
CA GLY A 17 12.58 -8.50 3.77
C GLY A 17 11.27 -9.07 3.21
N ASP A 18 10.11 -8.54 3.58
CA ASP A 18 8.83 -9.01 3.03
C ASP A 18 8.77 -8.84 1.52
N ILE A 19 8.29 -9.90 0.85
CA ILE A 19 8.21 -9.97 -0.60
C ILE A 19 6.86 -9.44 -1.08
N ILE A 20 6.92 -8.36 -1.85
CA ILE A 20 5.77 -7.81 -2.55
C ILE A 20 5.63 -8.57 -3.86
N HIS A 21 4.67 -9.50 -3.90
CA HIS A 21 4.40 -10.32 -5.08
C HIS A 21 3.79 -9.46 -6.20
N LYS A 22 4.55 -9.27 -7.29
CA LYS A 22 4.08 -8.66 -8.54
C LYS A 22 4.21 -9.67 -9.68
N PRO A 23 3.35 -9.63 -10.72
CA PRO A 23 3.30 -10.68 -11.74
C PRO A 23 4.60 -10.91 -12.55
N ARG A 24 5.49 -9.92 -12.64
CA ARG A 24 6.66 -9.95 -13.53
C ARG A 24 7.98 -9.59 -12.83
N VAL A 25 7.93 -9.15 -11.58
CA VAL A 25 9.10 -8.63 -10.88
C VAL A 25 8.96 -8.88 -9.38
N THR A 26 10.04 -9.31 -8.76
CA THR A 26 10.11 -9.42 -7.31
C THR A 26 10.39 -8.03 -6.73
N SER A 27 9.60 -7.64 -5.76
CA SER A 27 9.84 -6.44 -4.97
C SER A 27 9.97 -6.82 -3.50
N ALA A 28 10.77 -6.11 -2.73
CA ALA A 28 10.99 -6.42 -1.32
C ALA A 28 11.03 -5.16 -0.46
N ILE A 29 10.46 -5.21 0.74
CA ILE A 29 10.59 -4.15 1.73
C ILE A 29 12.05 -4.08 2.19
N LEU A 30 12.66 -2.90 2.04
CA LEU A 30 14.05 -2.65 2.42
C LEU A 30 14.16 -2.00 3.79
N ASP A 31 13.29 -1.05 4.08
CA ASP A 31 13.40 -0.22 5.28
C ASP A 31 12.06 0.48 5.59
N ILE A 32 11.85 0.84 6.84
CA ILE A 32 10.73 1.64 7.32
C ILE A 32 11.33 2.77 8.15
N LYS A 33 11.33 3.99 7.60
CA LYS A 33 11.98 5.14 8.23
C LYS A 33 11.08 5.80 9.28
N GLU A 34 11.68 6.52 10.21
CA GLU A 34 10.98 7.27 11.27
C GLU A 34 10.01 8.33 10.74
N ASN A 35 10.22 8.82 9.51
CA ASN A 35 9.29 9.72 8.84
C ASN A 35 8.04 9.00 8.27
N GLY A 36 7.92 7.69 8.48
CA GLY A 36 6.83 6.83 8.01
C GLY A 36 6.99 6.35 6.56
N ASN A 37 8.07 6.67 5.86
CA ASN A 37 8.26 6.14 4.52
C ASN A 37 8.63 4.65 4.54
N ILE A 38 7.88 3.85 3.78
CA ILE A 38 8.15 2.43 3.55
C ILE A 38 8.97 2.32 2.27
N TYR A 39 10.27 2.07 2.40
CA TYR A 39 11.17 1.91 1.25
C TYR A 39 11.16 0.46 0.76
N TYR A 40 11.07 0.29 -0.55
CA TYR A 40 11.08 -1.02 -1.18
C TYR A 40 11.88 -1.01 -2.48
N ARG A 41 12.42 -2.18 -2.80
CA ARG A 41 13.15 -2.46 -4.05
C ARG A 41 12.18 -3.00 -5.09
N ILE A 42 12.40 -2.67 -6.36
CA ILE A 42 11.81 -3.32 -7.53
C ILE A 42 12.95 -3.92 -8.36
N GLY A 43 12.97 -5.25 -8.54
CA GLY A 43 14.07 -5.91 -9.22
C GLY A 43 15.39 -5.77 -8.45
N GLU A 44 16.50 -5.50 -9.13
CA GLU A 44 17.82 -5.37 -8.49
C GLU A 44 18.26 -3.92 -8.23
N ALA A 45 17.75 -2.95 -9.00
CA ALA A 45 18.29 -1.57 -9.00
C ALA A 45 17.29 -0.49 -8.52
N ASP A 46 16.00 -0.65 -8.79
CA ASP A 46 15.04 0.43 -8.58
C ASP A 46 14.60 0.50 -7.11
N LYS A 47 14.79 1.66 -6.48
CA LYS A 47 14.30 1.94 -5.13
C LYS A 47 13.15 2.93 -5.20
N LYS A 48 12.08 2.61 -4.49
CA LYS A 48 10.87 3.43 -4.37
C LYS A 48 10.42 3.46 -2.92
N PHE A 49 9.47 4.32 -2.61
CA PHE A 49 8.86 4.36 -1.29
C PHE A 49 7.36 4.63 -1.35
N VAL A 50 6.64 4.14 -0.35
CA VAL A 50 5.28 4.57 -0.05
C VAL A 50 5.36 5.53 1.11
N SER A 51 4.82 6.72 0.95
CA SER A 51 4.76 7.74 1.99
C SER A 51 3.52 7.57 2.87
N THR A 52 3.61 8.05 4.12
CA THR A 52 2.43 8.15 5.00
C THR A 52 1.29 8.92 4.33
N ARG A 53 1.61 9.96 3.55
CA ARG A 53 0.58 10.77 2.86
C ARG A 53 -0.23 9.94 1.86
N GLU A 54 0.43 9.10 1.07
CA GLU A 54 -0.27 8.20 0.13
C GLU A 54 -1.16 7.20 0.87
N LEU A 55 -0.74 6.70 2.03
CA LEU A 55 -1.57 5.82 2.86
C LEU A 55 -2.81 6.55 3.41
N VAL A 56 -2.65 7.81 3.81
CA VAL A 56 -3.75 8.66 4.27
C VAL A 56 -4.74 8.97 3.14
N ASP A 57 -4.26 9.31 1.95
CA ASP A 57 -5.11 9.57 0.79
C ASP A 57 -5.88 8.29 0.38
N VAL A 58 -5.26 7.12 0.48
CA VAL A 58 -5.93 5.82 0.30
C VAL A 58 -7.01 5.61 1.35
N TYR A 59 -6.74 5.89 2.63
CA TYR A 59 -7.72 5.78 3.70
C TYR A 59 -8.93 6.69 3.47
N ALA A 60 -8.71 7.95 3.05
CA ALA A 60 -9.77 8.91 2.82
C ALA A 60 -10.79 8.42 1.77
N VAL A 61 -10.30 7.87 0.65
CA VAL A 61 -11.17 7.31 -0.39
C VAL A 61 -11.85 6.04 0.12
N LEU A 62 -11.07 5.10 0.67
CA LEU A 62 -11.58 3.79 1.09
C LEU A 62 -12.60 3.86 2.25
N SER A 63 -12.56 4.94 3.04
CA SER A 63 -13.52 5.20 4.12
C SER A 63 -14.90 5.66 3.62
N THR A 64 -14.97 6.24 2.42
CA THR A 64 -16.19 6.83 1.86
C THR A 64 -16.76 6.02 0.70
N SER A 65 -15.93 5.30 -0.05
CA SER A 65 -16.34 4.54 -1.23
C SER A 65 -15.41 3.35 -1.49
N GLN A 66 -15.69 2.63 -2.58
CA GLN A 66 -14.76 1.63 -3.10
C GLN A 66 -13.59 2.32 -3.79
N LEU A 67 -12.39 1.79 -3.61
CA LEU A 67 -11.17 2.31 -4.21
C LEU A 67 -10.80 1.52 -5.47
N SER A 68 -10.82 2.16 -6.62
CA SER A 68 -10.45 1.57 -7.91
C SER A 68 -8.94 1.55 -8.15
N ILE A 69 -8.45 0.69 -9.05
CA ILE A 69 -7.03 0.68 -9.48
C ILE A 69 -6.62 2.05 -10.03
N LYS A 70 -7.52 2.73 -10.77
CA LYS A 70 -7.25 4.05 -11.33
C LYS A 70 -7.00 5.08 -10.24
N GLU A 71 -7.79 5.08 -9.17
CA GLU A 71 -7.58 5.98 -8.03
C GLU A 71 -6.28 5.66 -7.29
N ILE A 72 -5.94 4.38 -7.11
CA ILE A 72 -4.65 4.00 -6.52
C ILE A 72 -3.49 4.48 -7.39
N CYS A 73 -3.61 4.44 -8.72
CA CYS A 73 -2.62 5.01 -9.63
C CYS A 73 -2.54 6.54 -9.54
N ASN A 74 -3.66 7.23 -9.30
CA ASN A 74 -3.67 8.68 -9.13
C ASN A 74 -3.06 9.12 -7.80
N ILE A 75 -3.25 8.33 -6.74
CA ILE A 75 -2.65 8.57 -5.42
C ILE A 75 -1.15 8.25 -5.45
N ALA A 76 -0.77 7.17 -6.13
CA ALA A 76 0.63 6.77 -6.24
C ALA A 76 1.45 7.83 -6.98
N SER A 77 2.38 8.44 -6.26
CA SER A 77 3.36 9.37 -6.82
C SER A 77 4.35 8.65 -7.75
N ALA A 78 5.18 9.43 -8.47
CA ALA A 78 6.30 8.87 -9.25
C ALA A 78 7.25 8.01 -8.39
N SER A 79 7.38 8.35 -7.12
CA SER A 79 8.16 7.63 -6.10
C SER A 79 7.49 6.35 -5.58
N CYS A 80 6.23 6.10 -5.91
CA CYS A 80 5.45 4.96 -5.45
C CYS A 80 5.00 4.06 -6.62
N ASN A 81 4.45 2.90 -6.32
CA ASN A 81 3.89 1.97 -7.29
C ASN A 81 2.53 1.49 -6.75
N SER A 82 1.48 1.66 -7.56
CA SER A 82 0.12 1.27 -7.22
C SER A 82 0.00 -0.21 -6.82
N THR A 83 0.85 -1.09 -7.35
CA THR A 83 0.88 -2.52 -6.98
C THR A 83 1.37 -2.73 -5.55
N THR A 84 2.30 -1.90 -5.08
CA THR A 84 2.80 -1.96 -3.70
C THR A 84 1.68 -1.55 -2.74
N ILE A 85 0.94 -0.46 -3.03
CA ILE A 85 -0.22 -0.05 -2.22
C ILE A 85 -1.27 -1.17 -2.17
N GLN A 86 -1.61 -1.77 -3.32
CA GLN A 86 -2.55 -2.89 -3.38
C GLN A 86 -2.11 -4.08 -2.53
N TRP A 87 -0.82 -4.40 -2.55
CA TRP A 87 -0.24 -5.46 -1.73
C TRP A 87 -0.36 -5.11 -0.24
N LEU A 88 0.00 -3.89 0.17
CA LEU A 88 -0.10 -3.44 1.57
C LEU A 88 -1.54 -3.59 2.10
N LEU A 89 -2.54 -3.14 1.32
CA LEU A 89 -3.95 -3.24 1.69
C LEU A 89 -4.42 -4.68 1.88
N THR A 90 -3.96 -5.58 1.00
CA THR A 90 -4.35 -7.00 1.04
C THR A 90 -3.61 -7.75 2.15
N HIS A 91 -2.32 -7.47 2.31
CA HIS A 91 -1.43 -8.10 3.28
C HIS A 91 -1.84 -7.74 4.71
N ALA A 92 -2.12 -6.46 4.96
CA ALA A 92 -2.64 -5.97 6.24
C ALA A 92 -4.13 -6.30 6.47
N ARG A 93 -4.79 -6.97 5.53
CA ARG A 93 -6.23 -7.33 5.57
C ARG A 93 -7.16 -6.12 5.75
N LEU A 94 -6.73 -4.95 5.28
CA LEU A 94 -7.48 -3.72 5.36
C LEU A 94 -8.53 -3.63 4.24
N ALA A 95 -8.26 -4.21 3.07
CA ALA A 95 -9.22 -4.18 1.97
C ALA A 95 -9.32 -5.52 1.23
N LYS A 96 -10.51 -5.79 0.69
CA LYS A 96 -10.77 -6.93 -0.19
C LYS A 96 -10.97 -6.44 -1.62
N ARG A 97 -10.25 -7.05 -2.56
CA ARG A 97 -10.37 -6.79 -3.98
C ARG A 97 -11.51 -7.62 -4.57
N ASN A 98 -12.42 -6.99 -5.31
CA ASN A 98 -13.48 -7.66 -6.05
C ASN A 98 -13.04 -8.08 -7.47
N GLN A 99 -13.92 -8.76 -8.19
CA GLN A 99 -13.65 -9.25 -9.56
C GLN A 99 -13.40 -8.12 -10.59
N HIS A 100 -13.90 -6.91 -10.32
CA HIS A 100 -13.68 -5.72 -11.14
C HIS A 100 -12.41 -4.94 -10.78
N GLY A 101 -11.64 -5.42 -9.79
CA GLY A 101 -10.43 -4.76 -9.32
C GLY A 101 -10.67 -3.55 -8.40
N HIS A 102 -11.88 -3.38 -7.86
CA HIS A 102 -12.12 -2.40 -6.80
C HIS A 102 -11.83 -3.00 -5.44
N PHE A 103 -11.32 -2.17 -4.53
CA PHE A 103 -11.04 -2.50 -3.14
C PHE A 103 -12.16 -1.93 -2.27
N SER A 104 -12.70 -2.76 -1.39
CA SER A 104 -13.65 -2.33 -0.35
C SER A 104 -13.00 -2.50 1.03
N LYS A 105 -13.24 -1.56 1.94
CA LYS A 105 -12.77 -1.64 3.32
C LYS A 105 -13.22 -2.96 3.97
N SER A 106 -12.37 -3.53 4.81
CA SER A 106 -12.63 -4.78 5.55
C SER A 106 -12.76 -4.55 7.05
N TRP A 107 -12.93 -3.29 7.46
CA TRP A 107 -13.13 -2.86 8.84
C TRP A 107 -14.45 -2.10 8.99
N GLU A 108 -14.95 -2.05 10.23
CA GLU A 108 -16.13 -1.26 10.63
C GLU A 108 -15.73 0.16 11.04
#